data_AF-A0A1F9TBA9-F1
#
_entry.id   AF-A0A1F9TBA9-F1
#
_cell.length_a   1.000
_cell.length_b   1.000
_cell.length_c   1.000
_cell.angle_alpha   90.00
_cell.angle_beta   90.00
_cell.angle_gamma   90.00
#
_symmetry.space_group_name_H-M   'P 1'
#
loop_
_entity.id
_entity.type
_entity.pdbx_description
1 polymer ?
#
loop_
_entity_poly.entity_id
_entity_poly.type
_entity_poly.pdbx_seq_one_letter_code
_entity_poly.pdbx_strand_id
1 'polypeptide(L)'
;MACSCLLACALADFAKKRARLLKETCALKFFSEGQDRFLLDELHRLHRPALLRYDETRIVKASLAILRARCLPRCGASGRAFWDGLARRFLREYARGGVNLFEIDWE
;
A
#
# COMPACT_ATOMS: atom_id res chain seq x y z
N MET A 1 16.77 -8.85 2.76
CA MET A 1 15.36 -8.44 2.57
C MET A 1 14.96 -8.78 1.15
N ALA A 2 13.86 -9.50 0.93
CA ALA A 2 13.40 -9.83 -0.42
C ALA A 2 12.84 -8.57 -1.10
N CYS A 3 13.12 -8.38 -2.40
CA CYS A 3 12.59 -7.25 -3.19
C CYS A 3 11.05 -7.13 -3.10
N SER A 4 10.35 -8.23 -2.77
CA SER A 4 8.89 -8.29 -2.59
C SER A 4 8.39 -7.51 -1.37
N CYS A 5 9.18 -7.41 -0.31
CA CYS A 5 8.83 -6.57 0.85
C CYS A 5 8.96 -5.09 0.51
N LEU A 6 9.97 -4.71 -0.28
CA LEU A 6 10.17 -3.32 -0.71
C LEU A 6 8.98 -2.82 -1.54
N LEU A 7 8.41 -3.67 -2.40
CA LEU A 7 7.23 -3.32 -3.19
C LEU A 7 5.99 -3.03 -2.33
N ALA A 8 5.79 -3.78 -1.25
CA ALA A 8 4.70 -3.55 -0.31
C ALA A 8 4.89 -2.25 0.49
N CYS A 9 6.11 -1.98 0.95
CA CYS A 9 6.44 -0.73 1.63
C CYS A 9 6.30 0.49 0.71
N ALA A 10 6.76 0.37 -0.54
CA ALA A 10 6.61 1.42 -1.54
C ALA A 10 5.12 1.71 -1.84
N LEU A 11 4.25 0.69 -1.83
CA LEU A 11 2.81 0.92 -1.97
C LEU A 11 2.24 1.70 -0.78
N ALA A 12 2.64 1.40 0.46
CA ALA A 12 2.17 2.10 1.65
C ALA A 12 2.63 3.57 1.65
N ASP A 13 3.89 3.84 1.32
CA ASP A 13 4.42 5.20 1.17
C ASP A 13 3.71 5.96 0.04
N PHE A 14 3.53 5.33 -1.12
CA PHE A 14 2.80 5.91 -2.24
C PHE A 14 1.36 6.27 -1.83
N ALA A 15 0.69 5.40 -1.07
CA ALA A 15 -0.64 5.66 -0.53
C ALA A 15 -0.64 6.88 0.41
N LYS A 16 0.33 6.96 1.34
CA LYS A 16 0.51 8.09 2.27
C LYS A 16 0.71 9.41 1.53
N LYS A 17 1.63 9.45 0.55
CA LYS A 17 1.89 10.63 -0.30
C LYS A 17 0.65 11.06 -1.09
N ARG A 18 -0.09 10.10 -1.65
CA ARG A 18 -1.34 10.38 -2.37
C ARG A 18 -2.45 10.90 -1.45
N ALA A 19 -2.59 10.35 -0.24
CA ALA A 19 -3.53 10.83 0.75
C ALA A 19 -3.25 12.28 1.15
N ARG A 20 -1.95 12.64 1.32
CA ARG A 20 -1.51 14.03 1.59
C ARG A 20 -1.92 14.97 0.46
N LEU A 21 -1.58 14.62 -0.78
CA LEU A 21 -1.90 15.44 -1.96
C LEU A 21 -3.41 15.66 -2.15
N LEU A 22 -4.21 14.65 -1.88
CA LEU A 22 -5.67 14.72 -2.01
C LEU A 22 -6.37 15.24 -0.75
N LYS A 23 -5.62 15.56 0.32
CA LYS A 23 -6.16 15.93 1.63
C LYS A 23 -7.20 14.92 2.16
N GLU A 24 -6.99 13.63 1.91
CA GLU A 24 -7.89 12.57 2.40
C GLU A 24 -7.60 12.31 3.88
N THR A 25 -8.38 12.95 4.74
CA THR A 25 -8.16 13.00 6.19
C THR A 25 -8.27 11.63 6.86
N CYS A 26 -9.13 10.73 6.38
CA CYS A 26 -9.30 9.41 6.99
C CYS A 26 -8.13 8.48 6.66
N ALA A 27 -7.68 8.49 5.40
CA ALA A 27 -6.47 7.77 4.99
C ALA A 27 -5.24 8.34 5.72
N LEU A 28 -5.10 9.66 5.83
CA LEU A 28 -4.01 10.29 6.57
C LEU A 28 -3.98 9.86 8.04
N LYS A 29 -5.14 9.87 8.71
CA LYS A 29 -5.26 9.42 10.11
C LYS A 29 -4.81 7.96 10.27
N PHE A 30 -5.22 7.09 9.33
CA PHE A 30 -4.79 5.69 9.32
C PHE A 30 -3.26 5.56 9.30
N PHE A 31 -2.56 6.30 8.42
CA PHE A 31 -1.10 6.26 8.33
C PHE A 31 -0.42 6.92 9.53
N SER A 32 -0.94 8.03 10.07
CA SER A 32 -0.33 8.69 11.24
C SER A 32 -0.42 7.86 12.52
N GLU A 33 -1.38 6.94 12.61
CA GLU A 33 -1.53 6.02 13.74
C GLU A 33 -0.58 4.79 13.63
N GLY A 34 0.30 4.74 12.62
CA GLY A 34 1.22 3.60 12.38
C GLY A 34 0.48 2.31 12.07
N GLN A 35 -0.76 2.39 11.59
CA GLN A 35 -1.58 1.21 11.30
C GLN A 35 -1.04 0.44 10.11
N ASP A 36 -0.24 1.02 9.24
CA ASP A 36 0.41 0.30 8.13
C ASP A 36 1.51 -0.69 8.58
N ARG A 37 1.95 -0.64 9.84
CA ARG A 37 3.02 -1.51 10.38
C ARG A 37 2.72 -3.01 10.30
N PHE A 38 1.46 -3.42 10.32
CA PHE A 38 1.08 -4.85 10.20
C PHE A 38 1.11 -5.37 8.76
N LEU A 39 1.31 -4.50 7.76
CA LEU A 39 1.19 -4.85 6.35
C LEU A 39 2.09 -6.03 5.98
N LEU A 40 3.37 -5.97 6.38
CA LEU A 40 4.34 -7.01 6.07
C LEU A 40 4.02 -8.32 6.80
N ASP A 41 3.55 -8.26 8.05
CA ASP A 41 3.19 -9.44 8.82
C ASP A 41 1.99 -10.17 8.21
N GLU A 42 0.95 -9.41 7.82
CA GLU A 42 -0.21 -9.99 7.14
C GLU A 42 0.13 -10.54 5.76
N LEU A 43 0.99 -9.85 4.99
CA LEU A 43 1.48 -10.34 3.69
C LEU A 43 2.27 -11.63 3.83
N HIS A 44 3.19 -11.71 4.80
CA HIS A 44 3.94 -12.94 5.06
C HIS A 44 3.03 -14.08 5.48
N ARG A 45 2.01 -13.80 6.31
CA ARG A 45 1.06 -14.82 6.78
C ARG A 45 0.15 -15.35 5.68
N LEU A 46 -0.39 -14.47 4.84
CA LEU A 46 -1.45 -14.80 3.88
C LEU A 46 -0.95 -15.03 2.45
N HIS A 47 0.20 -14.47 2.09
CA HIS A 47 0.66 -14.37 0.71
C HIS A 47 2.13 -14.78 0.52
N ARG A 48 2.70 -15.56 1.45
CA ARG A 48 4.07 -16.10 1.37
C ARG A 48 4.47 -16.64 -0.01
N PRO A 49 3.64 -17.44 -0.71
CA PRO A 49 4.02 -17.96 -2.03
C PRO A 49 4.21 -16.87 -3.11
N ALA A 50 3.42 -15.79 -3.06
CA ALA A 50 3.54 -14.68 -4.00
C ALA A 50 4.82 -13.87 -3.73
N LEU A 51 5.18 -13.69 -2.46
CA LEU A 51 6.42 -13.01 -2.07
C LEU A 51 7.67 -13.78 -2.51
N LEU A 52 7.64 -15.12 -2.46
CA LEU A 52 8.74 -15.98 -2.90
C LEU A 52 8.93 -15.97 -4.42
N ARG A 53 7.85 -15.82 -5.20
CA ARG A 53 7.89 -15.80 -6.68
C ARG A 53 8.01 -14.41 -7.29
N TYR A 54 8.02 -13.36 -6.46
CA TYR A 54 8.02 -11.96 -6.88
C TYR A 54 6.92 -11.63 -7.92
N ASP A 55 5.69 -12.06 -7.65
CA ASP A 55 4.54 -11.66 -8.48
C ASP A 55 4.07 -10.26 -8.06
N GLU A 56 4.64 -9.23 -8.69
CA GLU A 56 4.41 -7.82 -8.35
C GLU A 56 2.92 -7.46 -8.32
N THR A 57 2.16 -7.89 -9.33
CA THR A 57 0.73 -7.59 -9.43
C THR A 57 -0.03 -8.21 -8.26
N ARG A 58 0.28 -9.46 -7.90
CA ARG A 58 -0.37 -10.15 -6.80
C ARG A 58 0.03 -9.57 -5.45
N ILE A 59 1.31 -9.20 -5.26
CA ILE A 59 1.82 -8.55 -4.06
C ILE A 59 1.13 -7.20 -3.87
N VAL A 60 1.04 -6.35 -4.91
CA VAL A 60 0.39 -5.03 -4.84
C VAL A 60 -1.10 -5.16 -4.54
N LYS A 61 -1.80 -6.07 -5.23
CA LYS A 61 -3.24 -6.30 -4.97
C LYS A 61 -3.50 -6.80 -3.55
N ALA A 62 -2.69 -7.74 -3.06
CA ALA A 62 -2.78 -8.25 -1.70
C ALA A 62 -2.50 -7.15 -0.66
N SER A 63 -1.43 -6.39 -0.86
CA SER A 63 -1.03 -5.29 0.01
C SER A 63 -2.15 -4.23 0.12
N LEU A 64 -2.73 -3.86 -1.02
CA LEU A 64 -3.87 -2.94 -1.05
C LEU A 64 -5.10 -3.50 -0.33
N ALA A 65 -5.41 -4.79 -0.51
CA ALA A 65 -6.55 -5.41 0.14
C ALA A 65 -6.41 -5.40 1.67
N ILE A 66 -5.22 -5.68 2.18
CA ILE A 66 -4.88 -5.63 3.61
C ILE A 66 -5.07 -4.21 4.17
N LEU A 67 -4.48 -3.19 3.52
CA LEU A 67 -4.62 -1.79 3.93
C LEU A 67 -6.09 -1.34 3.91
N ARG A 68 -6.80 -1.68 2.82
CA ARG A 68 -8.20 -1.33 2.62
C ARG A 68 -9.11 -1.97 3.66
N ALA A 69 -8.94 -3.25 3.98
CA ALA A 69 -9.77 -3.96 4.96
C ALA A 69 -9.72 -3.31 6.34
N ARG A 70 -8.61 -2.67 6.68
CA ARG A 70 -8.37 -2.03 7.97
C ARG A 70 -8.80 -0.57 7.99
N CYS A 71 -8.72 0.12 6.85
CA CYS A 71 -9.15 1.51 6.70
C CYS A 71 -10.68 1.63 6.50
N LEU A 72 -11.29 0.77 5.68
CA LEU A 72 -12.70 0.87 5.29
C LEU A 72 -13.72 0.91 6.45
N PRO A 73 -13.59 0.09 7.52
CA PRO A 73 -14.52 0.13 8.64
C PRO A 73 -14.58 1.49 9.33
N ARG A 74 -13.56 2.33 9.15
CA ARG A 74 -13.43 3.65 9.78
C ARG A 74 -13.78 4.82 8.85
N CYS A 75 -13.73 4.63 7.53
CA CYS A 75 -13.71 5.73 6.55
C CYS A 75 -14.92 5.83 5.61
N GLY A 76 -15.85 4.88 5.64
CA GLY A 76 -17.06 4.93 4.80
C GLY A 76 -16.78 5.04 3.30
N ALA A 77 -17.59 5.83 2.57
CA ALA A 77 -17.56 5.91 1.11
C ALA A 77 -16.35 6.69 0.55
N SER A 78 -15.86 7.74 1.25
CA SER A 78 -14.72 8.55 0.77
C SER A 78 -13.42 7.73 0.73
N GLY A 79 -13.18 6.93 1.77
CA GLY A 79 -12.05 6.00 1.82
C GLY A 79 -12.13 4.96 0.71
N ARG A 80 -13.32 4.43 0.41
CA ARG A 80 -13.50 3.43 -0.66
C ARG A 80 -13.00 3.94 -2.01
N ALA A 81 -13.43 5.15 -2.42
CA ALA A 81 -13.04 5.74 -3.70
C ALA A 81 -11.52 5.97 -3.80
N PHE A 82 -10.89 6.41 -2.70
CA PHE A 82 -9.44 6.57 -2.63
C PHE A 82 -8.69 5.25 -2.90
N TRP A 83 -9.11 4.16 -2.24
CA TRP A 83 -8.43 2.87 -2.34
C TRP A 83 -8.70 2.11 -3.65
N ASP A 84 -9.89 2.23 -4.24
CA ASP A 84 -10.29 1.50 -5.46
C ASP A 84 -9.40 1.83 -6.68
N GLY A 85 -8.84 3.04 -6.74
CA GLY A 85 -7.96 3.48 -7.81
C GLY A 85 -6.47 3.22 -7.57
N LEU A 86 -6.07 2.85 -6.35
CA LEU A 86 -4.68 3.00 -5.90
C LEU A 86 -3.74 1.96 -6.53
N ALA A 87 -4.10 0.67 -6.56
CA ALA A 87 -3.24 -0.38 -7.11
C ALA A 87 -2.93 -0.19 -8.60
N ARG A 88 -3.95 0.16 -9.40
CA ARG A 88 -3.76 0.43 -10.84
C ARG A 88 -2.89 1.66 -11.08
N ARG A 89 -2.98 2.67 -10.21
CA ARG A 89 -2.11 3.85 -10.31
C ARG A 89 -0.68 3.49 -9.92
N PHE A 90 -0.48 2.81 -8.80
CA PHE A 90 0.82 2.35 -8.33
C PHE A 90 1.55 1.52 -9.40
N LEU A 91 0.91 0.48 -9.94
CA LEU A 91 1.53 -0.38 -10.97
C LEU A 91 1.92 0.40 -12.24
N ARG A 92 1.12 1.39 -12.65
CA ARG A 92 1.44 2.25 -13.80
C ARG A 92 2.63 3.17 -13.54
N GLU A 93 2.70 3.77 -12.35
CA GLU A 93 3.83 4.64 -11.97
C GLU A 93 5.10 3.81 -11.79
N TYR A 94 5.00 2.65 -11.14
CA TYR A 94 6.12 1.72 -10.96
C TYR A 94 6.70 1.23 -12.29
N ALA A 95 5.85 0.81 -13.25
CA ALA A 95 6.30 0.41 -14.59
C ALA A 95 6.97 1.54 -15.38
N ARG A 96 6.75 2.80 -15.01
CA ARG A 96 7.35 3.99 -15.64
C ARG A 96 8.57 4.53 -14.87
N GLY A 97 8.99 3.87 -13.79
CA GLY A 97 10.06 4.36 -12.92
C GLY A 97 9.67 5.54 -12.02
N GLY A 98 8.37 5.86 -11.91
CA GLY A 98 7.86 6.93 -11.03
C GLY A 98 7.72 6.51 -9.57
N VAL A 99 7.97 5.24 -9.23
CA VAL A 99 8.03 4.73 -7.86
C VAL A 99 9.42 4.13 -7.63
N ASN A 100 10.18 4.73 -6.73
CA ASN A 100 11.48 4.21 -6.30
C ASN A 100 11.31 3.30 -5.09
N LEU A 101 11.73 2.03 -5.21
CA LEU A 101 11.67 1.06 -4.12
C LEU A 101 12.62 1.36 -2.96
N PHE A 102 13.61 2.24 -3.18
CA PHE A 102 14.62 2.62 -2.19
C PHE A 102 14.38 4.00 -1.56
N GLU A 103 13.40 4.76 -2.05
CA GLU A 103 12.99 6.06 -1.50
C GLU A 103 11.68 5.90 -0.72
N ILE A 104 11.75 5.11 0.35
CA ILE A 104 10.62 4.91 1.25
C ILE A 104 10.81 5.82 2.47
N ASP A 105 9.83 6.71 2.70
CA ASP A 105 9.85 7.67 3.79
C ASP A 105 9.26 7.04 5.06
N TRP A 106 10.14 6.48 5.90
CA TRP A 106 9.80 5.87 7.18
C TRP A 106 9.77 6.93 8.30
N GLU A 107 8.92 7.95 8.16
CA GLU A 107 8.51 8.81 9.29
C GLU A 107 7.72 8.03 10.34
#